data_AF-R9R9H0-F1
#
_entry.id   AF-R9R9H0-F1
#
_cell.length_a   1.000
_cell.length_b   1.000
_cell.length_c   1.000
_cell.angle_alpha   90.00
_cell.angle_beta   90.00
_cell.angle_gamma   90.00
#
_symmetry.space_group_name_H-M   'P 1'
#
loop_
_entity.id
_entity.type
_entity.pdbx_description
1 polymer ?
#
loop_
_entity_poly.entity_id
_entity_poly.type
_entity_poly.pdbx_seq_one_letter_code
_entity_poly.pdbx_strand_id
1 'polypeptide(L)'
;MLYFIAVFMFLGGFFFISIGRMSMDNVKNIRELLEDDKNRQEAKGNLQIIEIRRSRYDFECDTKLIFTNQNGKEFSYKETYFSFNSKASFLRKCENKGKVPVTVIYDKSLPSKHFIKELKPLEVNENSKVGYTVIGILFMLLGIFIVAVNFKV
;
A
#
# COMPACT_ATOMS: atom_id res chain seq x y z
N MET A 1 21.79 28.23 3.62
CA MET A 1 21.74 27.00 2.79
C MET A 1 21.62 25.73 3.63
N LEU A 2 22.48 25.51 4.64
CA LEU A 2 22.42 24.31 5.51
C LEU A 2 21.12 24.16 6.33
N TYR A 3 20.62 25.25 6.91
CA TYR A 3 19.32 25.24 7.62
C TYR A 3 18.14 24.92 6.69
N PHE A 4 18.21 25.35 5.42
CA PHE A 4 17.21 24.99 4.41
C PHE A 4 17.24 23.48 4.15
N ILE A 5 18.42 22.88 4.03
CA ILE A 5 18.58 21.42 3.89
C ILE A 5 17.99 20.69 5.11
N ALA A 6 18.22 21.18 6.33
CA ALA A 6 17.64 20.58 7.54
C ALA A 6 16.11 20.59 7.52
N VAL A 7 15.48 21.67 7.03
CA VAL A 7 14.02 21.73 6.85
C VAL A 7 13.53 20.63 5.89
N PHE A 8 14.21 20.42 4.75
CA PHE A 8 13.84 19.31 3.84
C PHE A 8 14.02 17.94 4.49
N MET A 9 15.03 17.75 5.34
CA MET A 9 15.21 16.50 6.07
C MET A 9 14.05 16.24 7.03
N PHE A 10 13.60 17.26 7.78
CA PHE A 10 12.43 17.14 8.64
C PHE A 10 11.14 16.87 7.87
N LEU A 11 10.91 17.59 6.76
CA LEU A 11 9.75 17.37 5.89
C LEU A 11 9.74 15.96 5.29
N GLY A 12 10.89 15.50 4.78
CA GLY A 12 11.06 14.15 4.26
C GLY A 12 10.86 13.09 5.36
N GLY A 13 11.39 13.33 6.55
CA GLY A 13 11.21 12.46 7.71
C GLY A 13 9.74 12.28 8.08
N PHE A 14 9.00 13.39 8.19
CA PHE A 14 7.57 13.37 8.47
C PHE A 14 6.78 12.67 7.36
N PHE A 15 7.14 12.92 6.10
CA PHE A 15 6.52 12.27 4.94
C PHE A 15 6.66 10.74 4.99
N PHE A 16 7.87 10.21 5.22
CA PHE A 16 8.09 8.78 5.30
C PHE A 16 7.40 8.16 6.53
N ILE A 17 7.43 8.80 7.70
CA ILE A 17 6.68 8.32 8.87
C ILE A 17 5.17 8.23 8.56
N SER A 18 4.63 9.18 7.81
CA SER A 18 3.22 9.18 7.41
C SER A 18 2.88 7.99 6.51
N ILE A 19 3.74 7.64 5.55
CA ILE A 19 3.58 6.43 4.73
C ILE A 19 3.64 5.16 5.60
N GLY A 20 4.56 5.11 6.56
CA GLY A 20 4.65 4.01 7.52
C GLY A 20 3.36 3.84 8.33
N ARG A 21 2.73 4.94 8.77
CA ARG A 21 1.44 4.94 9.46
C ARG A 21 0.29 4.46 8.58
N MET A 22 0.20 4.94 7.33
CA MET A 22 -0.82 4.44 6.39
C MET A 22 -0.69 2.93 6.17
N SER A 23 0.53 2.42 6.05
CA SER A 23 0.79 0.98 5.93
C SER A 23 0.35 0.23 7.20
N MET A 24 0.56 0.79 8.38
CA MET A 24 0.08 0.22 9.64
C MET A 24 -1.44 0.11 9.69
N ASP A 25 -2.15 1.16 9.28
CA ASP A 25 -3.61 1.19 9.30
C ASP A 25 -4.19 0.19 8.28
N ASN A 26 -3.55 0.05 7.11
CA ASN A 26 -3.89 -1.02 6.16
C ASN A 26 -3.72 -2.42 6.77
N VAL A 27 -2.64 -2.70 7.50
CA VAL A 27 -2.44 -3.99 8.18
C VAL A 27 -3.57 -4.25 9.16
N LYS A 28 -3.95 -3.25 9.97
CA LYS A 28 -5.07 -3.38 10.93
C LYS A 28 -6.38 -3.68 10.21
N ASN A 29 -6.72 -2.91 9.18
CA ASN A 29 -7.94 -3.10 8.40
C ASN A 29 -8.05 -4.51 7.78
N ILE A 30 -6.93 -5.04 7.27
CA ILE A 30 -6.88 -6.39 6.70
C ILE A 30 -7.03 -7.45 7.80
N ARG A 31 -6.36 -7.29 8.94
CA ARG A 31 -6.48 -8.22 10.08
C ARG A 31 -7.90 -8.25 10.63
N GLU A 32 -8.52 -7.10 10.83
CA GLU A 32 -9.93 -7.02 11.24
C GLU A 32 -10.85 -7.77 10.29
N LEU A 33 -10.67 -7.61 8.96
CA LEU A 33 -11.45 -8.36 7.98
C LEU A 33 -11.18 -9.87 8.04
N LEU A 34 -9.94 -10.26 8.32
CA LEU A 34 -9.55 -11.66 8.44
C LEU A 34 -10.07 -12.30 9.72
N GLU A 35 -10.20 -11.55 10.81
CA GLU A 35 -10.69 -12.04 12.11
C GLU A 35 -12.22 -12.08 12.19
N ASP A 36 -12.94 -11.32 11.36
CA ASP A 36 -14.41 -11.34 11.30
C ASP A 36 -14.94 -12.57 10.53
N ASP A 37 -14.88 -13.75 11.15
CA ASP A 37 -15.39 -15.00 10.55
C ASP A 37 -16.89 -14.94 10.16
N LYS A 38 -17.67 -14.04 10.77
CA LYS A 38 -19.10 -13.90 10.48
C LYS A 38 -19.33 -13.20 9.14
N ASN A 39 -18.58 -12.14 8.85
CA ASN A 39 -18.79 -11.33 7.65
C ASN A 39 -17.78 -11.61 6.54
N ARG A 40 -16.61 -12.17 6.85
CA ARG A 40 -15.59 -12.53 5.86
C ARG A 40 -16.12 -13.55 4.86
N GLN A 41 -15.94 -13.26 3.59
CA GLN A 41 -16.25 -14.17 2.48
C GLN A 41 -15.10 -14.21 1.50
N GLU A 42 -15.03 -15.29 0.74
CA GLU A 42 -14.04 -15.49 -0.31
C GLU A 42 -14.75 -15.71 -1.65
N ALA A 43 -14.27 -15.03 -2.68
CA ALA A 43 -14.79 -15.13 -4.03
C ALA A 43 -13.66 -15.16 -5.05
N LYS A 44 -13.92 -15.80 -6.19
CA LYS A 44 -13.06 -15.66 -7.37
C LYS A 44 -13.40 -14.36 -8.07
N GLY A 45 -12.37 -13.60 -8.40
CA GLY A 45 -12.45 -12.37 -9.17
C GLY A 45 -11.52 -12.37 -10.36
N ASN A 46 -11.56 -11.28 -11.11
CA ASN A 46 -10.68 -10.97 -12.20
C ASN A 46 -10.07 -9.60 -11.97
N LEU A 47 -8.74 -9.53 -11.98
CA LEU A 47 -7.99 -8.30 -11.95
C LEU A 47 -7.54 -7.96 -13.36
N GLN A 48 -7.87 -6.75 -13.82
CA GLN A 48 -7.42 -6.22 -15.10
C GLN A 48 -6.52 -5.01 -14.84
N ILE A 49 -5.34 -5.00 -15.46
CA ILE A 49 -4.47 -3.84 -15.44
C ILE A 49 -5.01 -2.79 -16.42
N ILE A 50 -5.21 -1.56 -15.96
CA ILE A 50 -5.61 -0.42 -16.79
C ILE A 50 -4.36 0.31 -17.27
N GLU A 51 -3.51 0.71 -16.33
CA GLU A 51 -2.30 1.48 -16.59
C GLU A 51 -1.23 1.11 -15.57
N ILE A 52 0.02 1.07 -16.00
CA ILE A 52 1.16 0.98 -15.10
C ILE A 52 2.05 2.20 -15.29
N ARG A 53 2.17 3.01 -14.25
CA ARG A 53 3.06 4.17 -14.18
C ARG A 53 4.32 3.76 -13.45
N ARG A 54 5.48 3.93 -14.11
CA ARG A 54 6.78 3.48 -13.62
C ARG A 54 7.76 4.62 -13.57
N SER A 55 8.46 4.74 -12.45
CA SER A 55 9.69 5.52 -12.35
C SER A 55 10.84 4.63 -11.87
N ARG A 56 12.06 5.17 -11.83
CA ARG A 56 13.21 4.46 -11.24
C ARG A 56 12.96 4.08 -9.78
N TYR A 57 12.16 4.88 -9.07
CA TYR A 57 11.98 4.77 -7.62
C TYR A 57 10.55 4.41 -7.21
N ASP A 58 9.62 4.40 -8.17
CA ASP A 58 8.20 4.27 -7.89
C ASP A 58 7.48 3.37 -8.88
N PHE A 59 6.42 2.74 -8.38
CA PHE A 59 5.54 1.87 -9.13
C PHE A 59 4.12 2.16 -8.68
N GLU A 60 3.30 2.55 -9.63
CA GLU A 60 1.88 2.79 -9.47
C GLU A 60 1.14 2.03 -10.57
N CYS A 61 0.03 1.39 -10.19
CA CYS A 61 -0.68 0.49 -11.06
C CYS A 61 -2.18 0.66 -10.86
N ASP A 62 -2.84 1.21 -11.87
CA ASP A 62 -4.29 1.33 -11.90
C ASP A 62 -4.89 0.03 -12.40
N THR A 63 -5.86 -0.46 -11.66
CA THR A 63 -6.47 -1.77 -11.91
C THR A 63 -7.99 -1.67 -11.82
N LYS A 64 -8.65 -2.61 -12.50
CA LYS A 64 -10.07 -2.88 -12.34
C LYS A 64 -10.22 -4.28 -11.76
N LEU A 65 -10.74 -4.37 -10.55
CA LEU A 65 -11.15 -5.62 -9.94
C LEU A 65 -12.63 -5.86 -10.24
N ILE A 66 -12.96 -7.09 -10.64
CA ILE A 66 -14.34 -7.54 -10.81
C ILE A 66 -14.49 -8.88 -10.09
N PHE A 67 -15.46 -9.02 -9.19
CA PHE A 67 -15.77 -10.31 -8.57
C PHE A 67 -17.27 -10.47 -8.34
N THR A 68 -17.71 -11.72 -8.24
CA THR A 68 -19.11 -12.06 -8.03
C THR A 68 -19.27 -12.72 -6.67
N ASN A 69 -20.24 -12.28 -5.87
CA ASN A 69 -20.52 -12.93 -4.60
C ASN A 69 -21.29 -14.26 -4.79
N GLN A 70 -21.51 -14.96 -3.69
CA GLN A 70 -22.27 -16.22 -3.65
C GLN A 70 -23.71 -16.09 -4.15
N ASN A 71 -24.29 -14.88 -4.10
CA ASN A 71 -25.65 -14.60 -4.58
C ASN A 71 -25.70 -14.22 -6.06
N GLY A 72 -24.57 -14.31 -6.79
CA GLY A 72 -24.49 -13.95 -8.20
C GLY A 72 -24.41 -12.44 -8.47
N LYS A 73 -24.31 -11.60 -7.44
CA LYS A 73 -24.14 -10.15 -7.59
C LYS A 73 -22.68 -9.81 -7.91
N GLU A 74 -22.47 -9.11 -9.02
CA GLU A 74 -21.17 -8.61 -9.45
C GLU A 74 -20.81 -7.29 -8.74
N PHE A 75 -19.54 -7.16 -8.37
CA PHE A 75 -18.91 -5.96 -7.85
C PHE A 75 -17.74 -5.58 -8.76
N SER A 76 -17.57 -4.28 -8.99
CA SER A 76 -16.50 -3.75 -9.83
C SER A 76 -15.87 -2.54 -9.14
N TYR A 77 -14.57 -2.62 -8.86
CA TYR A 77 -13.80 -1.56 -8.20
C TYR A 77 -12.63 -1.13 -9.10
N LYS A 78 -12.38 0.18 -9.14
CA LYS A 78 -11.15 0.73 -9.71
C LYS A 78 -10.23 1.07 -8.55
N GLU A 79 -9.02 0.53 -8.58
CA GLU A 79 -8.07 0.65 -7.48
C GLU A 79 -6.67 0.93 -8.01
N THR A 80 -5.94 1.74 -7.25
CA THR A 80 -4.55 2.08 -7.53
C THR A 80 -3.65 1.40 -6.51
N TYR A 81 -2.71 0.62 -7.02
CA TYR A 81 -1.75 -0.14 -6.23
C TYR A 81 -0.35 0.44 -6.36
N PHE A 82 0.34 0.55 -5.23
CA PHE A 82 1.70 1.06 -5.11
C PHE A 82 2.68 -0.05 -4.70
N SER A 83 3.97 0.18 -4.90
CA SER A 83 5.02 -0.73 -4.43
C SER A 83 4.99 -0.99 -2.92
N PHE A 84 4.51 -0.03 -2.14
CA PHE A 84 4.49 -0.10 -0.68
C PHE A 84 3.24 -0.73 -0.08
N ASN A 85 2.17 -0.93 -0.86
CA ASN A 85 0.92 -1.53 -0.36
C ASN A 85 0.57 -2.85 -1.06
N SER A 86 1.31 -3.23 -2.11
CA SER A 86 1.01 -4.39 -2.92
C SER A 86 2.27 -5.02 -3.52
N LYS A 87 2.17 -6.31 -3.85
CA LYS A 87 3.25 -7.02 -4.51
C LYS A 87 3.38 -6.62 -5.98
N ALA A 88 4.19 -5.60 -6.25
CA ALA A 88 4.46 -5.10 -7.60
C ALA A 88 4.89 -6.21 -8.60
N SER A 89 5.60 -7.24 -8.14
CA SER A 89 5.99 -8.36 -9.01
C SER A 89 4.79 -9.16 -9.55
N PHE A 90 3.69 -9.24 -8.79
CA PHE A 90 2.47 -9.89 -9.26
C PHE A 90 1.79 -9.01 -10.31
N LEU A 91 1.62 -7.72 -10.04
CA LEU A 91 1.01 -6.77 -10.97
C LEU A 91 1.77 -6.68 -12.31
N ARG A 92 3.11 -6.69 -12.26
CA ARG A 92 3.95 -6.78 -13.46
C ARG A 92 3.69 -8.06 -14.27
N LYS A 93 3.45 -9.19 -13.60
CA LYS A 93 3.10 -10.45 -14.28
C LYS A 93 1.71 -10.41 -14.91
N CYS A 94 0.83 -9.50 -14.50
CA CYS A 94 -0.51 -9.31 -15.03
C CYS A 94 -0.56 -8.33 -16.22
N GLU A 95 0.51 -7.56 -16.42
CA GLU A 95 0.62 -6.62 -17.55
C GLU A 95 0.38 -7.35 -18.88
N ASN A 96 -0.48 -6.77 -19.73
CA ASN A 96 -0.85 -7.29 -21.04
C ASN A 96 -1.53 -8.69 -21.05
N LYS A 97 -1.95 -9.22 -19.89
CA LYS A 97 -2.67 -10.50 -19.81
C LYS A 97 -4.19 -10.40 -19.82
N GLY A 98 -4.74 -9.19 -19.98
CA GLY A 98 -6.18 -8.95 -19.92
C GLY A 98 -6.73 -9.19 -18.51
N LYS A 99 -7.72 -10.08 -18.39
CA LYS A 99 -8.35 -10.45 -17.12
C LYS A 99 -7.58 -11.60 -16.46
N VAL A 100 -6.93 -11.33 -15.33
CA VAL A 100 -6.19 -12.33 -14.56
C VAL A 100 -7.05 -12.81 -13.40
N PRO A 101 -7.29 -14.12 -13.24
CA PRO A 101 -8.06 -14.64 -12.12
C PRO A 101 -7.32 -14.39 -10.81
N VAL A 102 -8.06 -13.95 -9.79
CA VAL A 102 -7.56 -13.65 -8.45
C VAL A 102 -8.54 -14.12 -7.39
N THR A 103 -8.05 -14.30 -6.17
CA THR A 103 -8.88 -14.58 -5.01
C THR A 103 -9.10 -13.31 -4.19
N VAL A 104 -10.38 -12.95 -4.02
CA VAL A 104 -10.82 -11.78 -3.26
C VAL A 104 -11.37 -12.24 -1.92
N ILE A 105 -10.84 -11.66 -0.84
CA ILE A 105 -11.48 -11.71 0.48
C ILE A 105 -12.20 -10.39 0.68
N TYR A 106 -13.47 -10.44 1.07
CA TYR A 106 -14.31 -9.25 1.24
C TYR A 106 -15.28 -9.39 2.43
N ASP A 107 -15.75 -8.25 2.92
CA ASP A 107 -16.81 -8.18 3.92
C ASP A 107 -18.19 -8.31 3.24
N LYS A 108 -19.01 -9.29 3.63
CA LYS A 108 -20.32 -9.51 3.01
C LYS A 108 -21.29 -8.34 3.20
N SER A 109 -21.18 -7.62 4.32
CA SER A 109 -22.02 -6.46 4.66
C SER A 109 -21.53 -5.20 3.97
N LEU A 110 -20.22 -5.11 3.71
CA LEU A 110 -19.58 -4.00 3.02
C LEU A 110 -18.54 -4.49 1.99
N PRO A 111 -18.95 -4.95 0.79
CA PRO A 111 -18.04 -5.56 -0.19
C PRO A 111 -16.92 -4.66 -0.72
N SER A 112 -17.02 -3.35 -0.49
CA SER A 112 -15.92 -2.42 -0.76
C SER A 112 -14.75 -2.57 0.22
N LYS A 113 -14.95 -3.16 1.41
CA LYS A 113 -13.87 -3.60 2.29
C LYS A 113 -13.40 -4.97 1.81
N HIS A 114 -12.33 -4.98 1.03
CA HIS A 114 -11.82 -6.18 0.39
C HIS A 114 -10.30 -6.12 0.18
N PHE A 115 -9.69 -7.27 -0.12
CA PHE A 115 -8.32 -7.34 -0.61
C PHE A 115 -8.10 -8.58 -1.49
N ILE A 116 -7.02 -8.53 -2.28
CA ILE A 116 -6.61 -9.59 -3.21
C ILE A 116 -5.47 -10.41 -2.57
N LYS A 117 -5.66 -11.72 -2.44
CA LYS A 117 -4.67 -12.61 -1.77
C LYS A 117 -3.32 -12.60 -2.47
N GLU A 118 -3.31 -12.63 -3.81
CA GLU A 118 -2.09 -12.73 -4.62
C GLU A 118 -1.20 -11.47 -4.53
N LEU A 119 -1.79 -10.33 -4.18
CA LEU A 119 -1.05 -9.09 -3.91
C LEU A 119 -0.30 -9.12 -2.58
N LYS A 120 -0.53 -10.12 -1.74
CA LYS A 120 0.07 -10.29 -0.41
C LYS A 120 0.14 -8.99 0.40
N PRO A 121 -0.99 -8.28 0.56
CA PRO A 121 -0.99 -6.94 1.13
C PRO A 121 -0.47 -6.92 2.57
N LEU A 122 -0.70 -7.96 3.38
CA LEU A 122 -0.14 -8.03 4.74
C LEU A 122 1.39 -8.02 4.76
N GLU A 123 2.04 -8.92 4.00
CA GLU A 123 3.50 -9.02 3.92
C GLU A 123 4.12 -7.68 3.49
N VAL A 124 3.54 -7.05 2.47
CA VAL A 124 4.04 -5.79 1.93
C VAL A 124 3.81 -4.63 2.89
N ASN A 125 2.61 -4.48 3.45
CA ASN A 125 2.32 -3.36 4.35
C ASN A 125 3.04 -3.50 5.70
N GLU A 126 3.30 -4.71 6.20
CA GLU A 126 4.11 -4.92 7.41
C GLU A 126 5.56 -4.48 7.19
N ASN A 127 6.16 -4.85 6.06
CA ASN A 127 7.51 -4.43 5.69
C ASN A 127 7.57 -2.91 5.48
N SER A 128 6.61 -2.34 4.75
CA SER A 128 6.52 -0.90 4.49
C SER A 128 6.34 -0.10 5.78
N LYS A 129 5.48 -0.56 6.70
CA LYS A 129 5.29 0.07 8.01
C LYS A 129 6.63 0.26 8.71
N VAL A 130 7.44 -0.78 8.78
CA VAL A 130 8.74 -0.74 9.46
C VAL A 130 9.73 0.10 8.65
N GLY A 131 9.90 -0.20 7.37
CA GLY A 131 10.90 0.43 6.51
C GLY A 131 10.75 1.94 6.43
N TYR A 132 9.54 2.43 6.11
CA TYR A 132 9.29 3.87 6.01
C TYR A 132 9.37 4.58 7.35
N THR A 133 8.94 3.95 8.44
CA THR A 133 9.08 4.53 9.78
C THR A 133 10.55 4.71 10.15
N VAL A 134 11.38 3.69 9.91
CA VAL A 134 12.83 3.73 10.18
C VAL A 134 13.52 4.79 9.32
N ILE A 135 13.25 4.81 8.00
CA ILE A 135 13.80 5.83 7.09
C ILE A 135 13.40 7.22 7.57
N GLY A 136 12.15 7.42 7.93
CA GLY A 136 11.68 8.72 8.40
C GLY A 136 12.36 9.18 9.69
N ILE A 137 12.56 8.27 10.67
CA ILE A 137 13.33 8.59 11.89
C ILE A 137 14.79 8.96 11.56
N LEU A 138 15.44 8.24 10.64
CA LEU A 138 16.80 8.56 10.20
C LEU A 138 16.88 9.97 9.59
N PHE A 139 15.92 10.34 8.75
CA PHE A 139 15.82 11.69 8.18
C PHE A 139 15.67 12.76 9.27
N MET A 140 14.82 12.52 10.29
CA MET A 140 14.66 13.45 11.41
C MET A 140 15.98 13.61 12.20
N LEU A 141 16.68 12.51 12.48
CA LEU A 141 17.97 12.53 13.18
C LEU A 141 19.05 13.27 12.39
N LEU A 142 19.11 13.08 11.06
CA LEU A 142 20.01 13.83 10.19
C LEU A 142 19.69 15.33 10.20
N GLY A 143 18.41 15.70 10.17
CA GLY A 143 17.98 17.09 10.32
C GLY A 143 18.45 17.72 11.64
N ILE A 144 18.27 17.01 12.75
CA ILE A 144 18.76 17.44 14.08
C ILE A 144 20.28 17.58 14.07
N PHE A 145 21.00 16.60 13.52
CA PHE A 145 22.46 16.62 13.44
C PHE A 145 22.96 17.85 12.66
N ILE A 146 22.38 18.13 11.48
CA ILE A 146 22.74 19.29 10.66
C ILE A 146 22.53 20.59 11.46
N VAL A 147 21.42 20.73 12.18
CA VAL A 147 21.19 21.89 13.03
C VAL A 147 22.26 21.95 14.12
N ALA A 148 22.42 20.89 14.91
CA ALA A 148 23.30 20.88 16.08
C ALA A 148 24.77 21.20 15.74
N VAL A 149 25.34 20.64 14.67
CA VAL A 149 26.76 20.88 14.33
C VAL A 149 27.00 22.26 13.71
N ASN A 150 25.96 22.91 13.18
CA ASN A 150 26.04 24.24 12.58
C ASN A 150 25.49 25.33 13.52
N PHE A 151 24.91 24.95 14.64
CA PHE A 151 24.59 25.80 15.77
C PHE A 151 25.88 26.07 16.57
N LYS A 152 26.86 26.71 15.95
CA LYS A 152 27.97 27.32 16.68
C LYS A 152 27.50 28.68 17.19
N VAL A 153 27.41 28.80 18.51
CA VAL A 153 27.46 30.08 19.25
C VAL A 153 28.89 30.58 19.26
#